data_AF-S9NZW1-F1
#
_entry.id   AF-S9NZW1-F1
#
_cell.length_a   1.000
_cell.length_b   1.000
_cell.length_c   1.000
_cell.angle_alpha   90.00
_cell.angle_beta   90.00
_cell.angle_gamma   90.00
#
_symmetry.space_group_name_H-M   'P 1'
#
loop_
_entity.id
_entity.type
_entity.pdbx_description
1 polymer ?
#
loop_
_entity_poly.entity_id
_entity_poly.type
_entity_poly.pdbx_seq_one_letter_code
_entity_poly.pdbx_strand_id
1 'polypeptide(L)'
;MPARGPWLLSLLLVLVLSGAAGAADFLGPESCKGCHPAAYEAWMQSKHARAGDSLAPTQQKDVRCLSCHAPDQANQSVSHVTCETCHGAGQHYSPSYVMKDAELARLVGLVDPSEKACRNCHDASSPSLKPFNFVESLKAIDHWSAERAGNKTAQAEPPQAEPTKKK
;
A
#
# COMPACT_ATOMS: atom_id res chain seq x y z
N MET A 1 59.34 7.69 -26.31
CA MET A 1 58.00 7.46 -26.91
C MET A 1 57.91 5.96 -27.14
N PRO A 2 57.01 5.22 -26.45
CA PRO A 2 55.55 5.19 -26.71
C PRO A 2 54.72 5.43 -25.44
N ALA A 3 53.72 6.32 -25.48
CA ALA A 3 52.31 6.08 -25.80
C ALA A 3 51.50 5.63 -24.57
N ARG A 4 50.94 6.64 -23.90
CA ARG A 4 49.95 6.57 -22.82
C ARG A 4 48.65 5.99 -23.37
N GLY A 5 48.25 4.79 -22.93
CA GLY A 5 46.92 4.23 -23.19
C GLY A 5 45.93 4.69 -22.11
N PRO A 6 44.77 5.30 -22.47
CA PRO A 6 43.79 5.77 -21.50
C PRO A 6 42.92 4.59 -21.04
N TRP A 7 43.45 3.80 -20.12
CA TRP A 7 42.74 2.68 -19.49
C TRP A 7 42.14 3.09 -18.13
N LEU A 8 41.55 4.29 -18.07
CA LEU A 8 40.99 4.86 -16.84
C LEU A 8 39.59 5.47 -17.03
N LEU A 9 38.88 5.15 -18.12
CA LEU A 9 37.62 5.81 -18.48
C LEU A 9 36.44 4.87 -18.77
N SER A 10 36.44 3.63 -18.29
CA SER A 10 35.34 2.68 -18.57
C SER A 10 34.71 2.00 -17.34
N LEU A 11 34.91 2.51 -16.12
CA LEU A 11 34.34 1.91 -14.91
C LEU A 11 33.53 2.89 -14.04
N LEU A 12 32.85 3.86 -14.68
CA LEU A 12 32.01 4.86 -14.03
C LEU A 12 30.62 5.00 -14.70
N LEU A 13 30.03 3.88 -15.14
CA LEU A 13 28.64 3.87 -15.63
C LEU A 13 27.89 2.58 -15.29
N VAL A 14 27.92 2.20 -14.01
CA VAL A 14 26.89 1.30 -13.43
C VAL A 14 26.36 1.99 -12.18
N LEU A 15 25.81 3.20 -12.36
CA LEU A 15 25.02 3.86 -11.33
C LEU A 15 23.55 3.53 -11.57
N VAL A 16 23.09 2.52 -10.82
CA VAL A 16 21.80 2.55 -10.10
C VAL A 16 20.58 2.95 -10.94
N LEU A 17 20.05 2.00 -11.73
CA LEU A 17 18.59 1.93 -11.94
C LEU A 17 17.97 1.33 -10.67
N SER A 18 17.88 2.12 -9.60
CA SER A 18 16.91 1.82 -8.54
C SER A 18 15.53 2.07 -9.14
N GLY A 19 14.70 1.03 -9.20
CA GLY A 19 13.29 1.16 -9.55
C GLY A 19 12.59 2.10 -8.57
N ALA A 20 12.43 3.35 -8.96
CA ALA A 20 11.49 4.24 -8.30
C ALA A 20 10.09 3.73 -8.68
N ALA A 21 9.29 3.37 -7.67
CA ALA A 21 7.87 3.10 -7.89
C ALA A 21 7.25 4.34 -8.55
N GLY A 22 6.75 4.17 -9.77
CA GLY A 22 6.10 5.23 -10.53
C GLY A 22 4.62 5.34 -10.17
N ALA A 23 3.98 6.42 -10.56
CA ALA A 23 2.51 6.55 -10.45
C ALA A 23 1.76 5.37 -11.12
N ALA A 24 2.36 4.72 -12.13
CA ALA A 24 1.81 3.55 -12.79
C ALA A 24 1.79 2.27 -11.93
N ASP A 25 2.48 2.24 -10.79
CA ASP A 25 2.54 1.07 -9.91
C ASP A 25 1.43 1.09 -8.84
N PHE A 26 0.73 2.21 -8.69
CA PHE A 26 -0.40 2.34 -7.78
C PHE A 26 -1.72 2.04 -8.50
N LEU A 27 -2.56 1.24 -7.85
CA LEU A 27 -3.81 0.75 -8.42
C LEU A 27 -5.06 1.48 -7.91
N GLY A 28 -4.95 2.16 -6.77
CA GLY A 28 -6.09 2.74 -6.08
C GLY A 28 -6.88 1.73 -5.24
N PRO A 29 -7.57 2.21 -4.18
CA PRO A 29 -8.27 1.34 -3.24
C PRO A 29 -9.43 0.55 -3.88
N GLU A 30 -10.04 1.07 -4.95
CA GLU A 30 -11.11 0.37 -5.68
C GLU A 30 -10.62 -0.95 -6.30
N SER A 31 -9.36 -1.01 -6.74
CA SER A 31 -8.76 -2.23 -7.30
C SER A 31 -8.62 -3.31 -6.22
N CYS A 32 -8.32 -2.92 -4.98
CA CYS A 32 -8.20 -3.82 -3.84
C CYS A 32 -9.54 -4.47 -3.47
N LYS A 33 -10.66 -3.73 -3.61
CA LYS A 33 -12.03 -4.19 -3.31
C LYS A 33 -12.42 -5.45 -4.06
N GLY A 34 -11.93 -5.64 -5.29
CA GLY A 34 -12.28 -6.78 -6.14
C GLY A 34 -11.91 -8.13 -5.51
N CYS A 35 -10.83 -8.18 -4.74
CA CYS A 35 -10.38 -9.38 -4.03
C CYS A 35 -10.59 -9.30 -2.51
N HIS A 36 -10.61 -8.09 -1.93
CA HIS A 36 -10.73 -7.85 -0.49
C HIS A 36 -11.93 -6.96 -0.13
N PRO A 37 -13.17 -7.43 -0.37
CA PRO A 37 -14.35 -6.61 -0.15
C PRO A 37 -14.58 -6.27 1.33
N ALA A 38 -14.34 -7.20 2.26
CA ALA A 38 -14.56 -6.95 3.67
C ALA A 38 -13.53 -5.96 4.24
N ALA A 39 -12.28 -6.08 3.78
CA ALA A 39 -11.23 -5.13 4.13
C ALA A 39 -11.53 -3.71 3.61
N TYR A 40 -11.96 -3.61 2.35
CA TYR A 40 -12.34 -2.34 1.75
C TYR A 40 -13.50 -1.67 2.50
N GLU A 41 -14.54 -2.44 2.86
CA GLU A 41 -15.68 -1.92 3.63
C GLU A 41 -15.27 -1.41 5.01
N ALA A 42 -14.41 -2.14 5.72
CA ALA A 42 -13.87 -1.70 7.00
C ALA A 42 -13.03 -0.42 6.85
N TRP A 43 -12.16 -0.35 5.83
CA TRP A 43 -11.36 0.84 5.53
C TRP A 43 -12.23 2.06 5.20
N MET A 44 -13.29 1.90 4.39
CA MET A 44 -14.22 2.99 4.03
C MET A 44 -14.95 3.61 5.23
N GLN A 45 -15.06 2.87 6.34
CA GLN A 45 -15.64 3.36 7.60
C GLN A 45 -14.61 4.06 8.50
N SER A 46 -13.31 3.92 8.19
CA SER A 46 -12.22 4.51 8.96
C SER A 46 -12.07 6.02 8.71
N LYS A 47 -11.29 6.67 9.58
CA LYS A 47 -10.89 8.07 9.39
C LYS A 47 -9.89 8.26 8.25
N HIS A 48 -9.15 7.22 7.86
CA HIS A 48 -8.17 7.29 6.79
C HIS A 48 -8.82 7.46 5.42
N ALA A 49 -9.92 6.74 5.16
CA ALA A 49 -10.71 6.90 3.94
C ALA A 49 -11.34 8.30 3.79
N ARG A 50 -11.45 9.05 4.90
CA ARG A 50 -12.01 10.41 4.97
C ARG A 50 -10.99 11.45 5.39
N ALA A 51 -9.69 11.13 5.31
CA ALA A 51 -8.66 11.97 5.89
C ALA A 51 -8.65 13.38 5.25
N GLY A 52 -8.82 13.49 3.93
CA GLY A 52 -8.90 14.78 3.24
C GLY A 52 -10.11 15.64 3.63
N ASP A 53 -11.22 15.03 4.02
CA ASP A 53 -12.45 15.75 4.40
C ASP A 53 -12.26 16.59 5.68
N SER A 54 -11.25 16.25 6.49
CA SER A 54 -10.91 17.00 7.69
C SER A 54 -10.09 18.27 7.42
N LEU A 55 -9.64 18.48 6.18
CA LEU A 55 -8.86 19.66 5.79
C LEU A 55 -9.75 20.78 5.26
N ALA A 56 -9.46 22.02 5.67
CA ALA A 56 -10.01 23.20 5.03
C ALA A 56 -9.53 23.33 3.57
N PRO A 57 -10.26 24.04 2.68
CA PRO A 57 -9.89 24.16 1.27
C PRO A 57 -8.48 24.71 1.01
N THR A 58 -7.95 25.56 1.90
CA THR A 58 -6.58 26.07 1.80
C THR A 58 -5.54 24.99 2.14
N GLN A 59 -5.85 24.12 3.11
CA GLN A 59 -4.98 23.03 3.55
C GLN A 59 -4.95 21.88 2.53
N GLN A 60 -6.03 21.68 1.78
CA GLN A 60 -6.09 20.70 0.68
C GLN A 60 -5.13 21.00 -0.48
N LYS A 61 -4.48 22.17 -0.47
CA LYS A 61 -3.44 22.56 -1.45
C LYS A 61 -2.05 22.64 -0.82
N ASP A 62 -1.94 22.43 0.48
CA ASP A 62 -0.67 22.50 1.21
C ASP A 62 -0.05 21.10 1.28
N VAL A 63 1.10 20.93 0.62
CA VAL A 63 1.84 19.66 0.57
C VAL A 63 2.19 19.12 1.96
N ARG A 64 2.30 19.98 2.98
CA ARG A 64 2.56 19.58 4.36
C ARG A 64 1.36 18.90 5.02
N CYS A 65 0.14 19.29 4.63
CA CYS A 65 -1.08 18.64 5.09
C CYS A 65 -1.33 17.36 4.28
N LEU A 66 -1.12 17.43 2.96
CA LEU A 66 -1.34 16.32 2.05
C LEU A 66 -0.41 15.14 2.29
N SER A 67 0.81 15.36 2.81
CA SER A 67 1.74 14.28 3.18
C SER A 67 1.16 13.26 4.17
N CYS A 68 0.12 13.64 4.93
CA CYS A 68 -0.55 12.76 5.89
C CYS A 68 -2.02 12.50 5.53
N HIS A 69 -2.70 13.48 4.94
CA HIS A 69 -4.14 13.39 4.67
C HIS A 69 -4.47 12.82 3.30
N ALA A 70 -3.55 12.92 2.32
CA ALA A 70 -3.69 12.35 0.99
C ALA A 70 -2.30 12.04 0.38
N PRO A 71 -1.49 11.19 1.05
CA PRO A 71 -0.09 10.98 0.68
C PRO A 71 0.08 10.44 -0.75
N ASP A 72 -0.91 9.70 -1.24
CA ASP A 72 -0.90 9.10 -2.57
C ASP A 72 -1.55 9.98 -3.64
N GLN A 73 -1.97 11.21 -3.32
CA GLN A 73 -2.69 12.08 -4.27
C GLN A 73 -1.92 12.29 -5.57
N ALA A 74 -0.60 12.49 -5.48
CA ALA A 74 0.25 12.69 -6.65
C ALA A 74 0.34 11.44 -7.56
N ASN A 75 0.19 10.24 -6.99
CA ASN A 75 0.31 8.98 -7.70
C ASN A 75 -1.04 8.47 -8.22
N GLN A 76 -2.12 8.69 -7.46
CA GLN A 76 -3.42 8.04 -7.69
C GLN A 76 -4.57 9.03 -7.95
N SER A 77 -4.32 10.35 -7.88
CA SER A 77 -5.38 11.38 -7.95
C SER A 77 -6.49 11.21 -6.91
N VAL A 78 -6.16 10.64 -5.75
CA VAL A 78 -7.05 10.44 -4.59
C VAL A 78 -6.84 11.51 -3.53
N SER A 79 -7.89 11.89 -2.80
CA SER A 79 -7.82 12.94 -1.77
C SER A 79 -7.84 12.40 -0.33
N HIS A 80 -7.42 11.16 -0.12
CA HIS A 80 -7.44 10.50 1.19
C HIS A 80 -6.30 9.48 1.33
N VAL A 81 -6.11 8.95 2.54
CA VAL A 81 -5.18 7.84 2.80
C VAL A 81 -5.76 6.55 2.22
N THR A 82 -4.96 5.77 1.49
CA THR A 82 -5.41 4.56 0.79
C THR A 82 -4.81 3.29 1.39
N CYS A 83 -5.19 2.13 0.83
CA CYS A 83 -4.56 0.84 1.14
C CYS A 83 -3.04 0.90 0.90
N GLU A 84 -2.65 1.52 -0.21
CA GLU A 84 -1.27 1.54 -0.71
C GLU A 84 -0.38 2.50 0.08
N THR A 85 -0.96 3.44 0.83
CA THR A 85 -0.23 4.25 1.82
C THR A 85 0.45 3.36 2.88
N CYS A 86 -0.21 2.27 3.28
CA CYS A 86 0.30 1.34 4.29
C CYS A 86 0.96 0.10 3.70
N HIS A 87 0.43 -0.39 2.58
CA HIS A 87 0.81 -1.68 1.99
C HIS A 87 1.74 -1.56 0.77
N GLY A 88 2.12 -0.34 0.38
CA GLY A 88 2.93 -0.10 -0.81
C GLY A 88 2.12 -0.21 -2.11
N ALA A 89 2.75 0.12 -3.23
CA ALA A 89 2.12 0.13 -4.55
C ALA A 89 1.70 -1.28 -5.00
N GLY A 90 0.43 -1.46 -5.38
CA GLY A 90 -0.24 -2.75 -5.54
C GLY A 90 -0.03 -3.47 -6.86
N GLN A 91 0.54 -2.82 -7.87
CA GLN A 91 0.68 -3.37 -9.22
C GLN A 91 1.30 -4.77 -9.23
N HIS A 92 2.32 -5.01 -8.40
CA HIS A 92 3.09 -6.26 -8.43
C HIS A 92 2.55 -7.36 -7.52
N TYR A 93 1.82 -7.02 -6.45
CA TYR A 93 1.25 -8.02 -5.54
C TYR A 93 -0.25 -8.29 -5.74
N SER A 94 -0.92 -7.51 -6.59
CA SER A 94 -2.33 -7.75 -6.98
C SER A 94 -2.59 -9.00 -7.85
N PRO A 95 -1.66 -9.51 -8.69
CA PRO A 95 -1.91 -10.73 -9.44
C PRO A 95 -2.21 -11.91 -8.52
N SER A 96 -3.26 -12.67 -8.81
CA SER A 96 -3.77 -13.71 -7.91
C SER A 96 -2.75 -14.79 -7.55
N TYR A 97 -1.82 -15.10 -8.46
CA TYR A 97 -0.76 -16.07 -8.20
C TYR A 97 0.32 -15.53 -7.25
N VAL A 98 0.54 -14.21 -7.22
CA VAL A 98 1.44 -13.55 -6.26
C VAL A 98 0.75 -13.41 -4.91
N MET A 99 -0.49 -12.92 -4.90
CA MET A 99 -1.25 -12.66 -3.67
C MET A 99 -1.45 -13.92 -2.79
N LYS A 100 -1.47 -15.10 -3.40
CA LYS A 100 -1.58 -16.40 -2.70
C LYS A 100 -0.28 -16.88 -2.07
N ASP A 101 0.85 -16.28 -2.43
CA ASP A 101 2.17 -16.56 -1.87
C ASP A 101 2.65 -15.35 -1.08
N ALA A 102 2.57 -15.46 0.24
CA ALA A 102 2.87 -14.34 1.14
C ALA A 102 4.35 -13.95 1.15
N GLU A 103 5.26 -14.86 0.79
CA GLU A 103 6.69 -14.54 0.66
C GLU A 103 6.92 -13.78 -0.64
N LEU A 104 6.36 -14.27 -1.76
CA LEU A 104 6.46 -13.61 -3.06
C LEU A 104 5.83 -12.21 -3.03
N ALA A 105 4.64 -12.06 -2.45
CA ALA A 105 3.95 -10.78 -2.33
C ALA A 105 4.83 -9.73 -1.63
N ARG A 106 5.49 -10.11 -0.51
CA ARG A 106 6.42 -9.23 0.21
C ARG A 106 7.66 -8.92 -0.62
N LEU A 107 8.21 -9.93 -1.30
CA LEU A 107 9.39 -9.77 -2.13
C LEU A 107 9.18 -8.76 -3.27
N VAL A 108 7.96 -8.69 -3.82
CA VAL A 108 7.62 -7.80 -4.94
C VAL A 108 6.98 -6.47 -4.52
N GLY A 109 6.90 -6.17 -3.22
CA GLY A 109 6.58 -4.83 -2.74
C GLY A 109 5.43 -4.71 -1.74
N LEU A 110 4.76 -5.81 -1.35
CA LEU A 110 3.77 -5.74 -0.27
C LEU A 110 4.46 -5.39 1.06
N VAL A 111 3.98 -4.33 1.69
CA VAL A 111 4.48 -3.87 2.99
C VAL A 111 3.54 -4.31 4.11
N ASP A 112 4.12 -4.93 5.16
CA ASP A 112 3.46 -5.07 6.45
C ASP A 112 3.78 -3.82 7.29
N PRO A 113 2.80 -2.94 7.57
CA PRO A 113 3.08 -1.66 8.23
C PRO A 113 3.55 -1.86 9.68
N SER A 114 4.67 -1.22 10.02
CA SER A 114 5.21 -1.17 11.38
C SER A 114 4.69 0.04 12.15
N GLU A 115 4.90 0.09 13.46
CA GLU A 115 4.63 1.29 14.27
C GLU A 115 5.33 2.53 13.71
N LYS A 116 6.55 2.38 13.19
CA LYS A 116 7.28 3.47 12.55
C LYS A 116 6.52 4.02 11.34
N ALA A 117 5.90 3.16 10.53
CA ALA A 117 5.11 3.59 9.39
C ALA A 117 3.91 4.44 9.83
N CYS A 118 3.22 4.05 10.90
CA CYS A 118 2.12 4.85 11.46
C CYS A 118 2.60 6.21 11.98
N ARG A 119 3.78 6.24 12.60
CA ARG A 119 4.39 7.46 13.15
C ARG A 119 4.91 8.43 12.09
N ASN A 120 4.94 8.06 10.82
CA ASN A 120 5.23 9.02 9.74
C ASN A 120 4.17 10.14 9.66
N CYS A 121 2.96 9.88 10.16
CA CYS A 121 1.87 10.87 10.23
C CYS A 121 1.39 11.10 11.68
N HIS A 122 1.52 10.08 12.53
CA HIS A 122 1.15 10.14 13.95
C HIS A 122 2.36 10.38 14.85
N ASP A 123 3.01 11.54 14.67
CA ASP A 123 4.09 12.01 15.53
C ASP A 123 3.66 13.21 16.38
N ALA A 124 4.64 13.82 17.06
CA ALA A 124 4.42 14.99 17.90
C ALA A 124 4.12 16.28 17.12
N SER A 125 4.34 16.30 15.80
CA SER A 125 4.03 17.43 14.92
C SER A 125 2.58 17.41 14.45
N SER A 126 1.88 16.29 14.59
CA SER A 126 0.46 16.16 14.30
C SER A 126 -0.39 16.90 15.35
N PRO A 127 -1.32 17.78 14.94
CA PRO A 127 -2.17 18.52 15.86
C PRO A 127 -3.24 17.60 16.48
N SER A 128 -2.89 16.92 17.58
CA SER A 128 -3.80 16.06 18.34
C SER A 128 -3.84 16.44 19.82
N LEU A 129 -5.05 16.43 20.40
CA LEU A 129 -5.27 16.65 21.84
C LEU A 129 -4.78 15.48 22.70
N LYS A 130 -4.63 14.29 22.11
CA LYS A 130 -4.18 13.08 22.80
C LYS A 130 -2.94 12.51 22.11
N PRO A 131 -1.93 12.03 22.86
CA PRO A 131 -0.81 11.33 22.28
C PRO A 131 -1.26 10.09 21.49
N PHE A 132 -0.58 9.81 20.38
CA PHE A 132 -0.84 8.61 19.60
C PHE A 132 -0.43 7.34 20.38
N ASN A 133 -1.39 6.43 20.55
CA ASN A 133 -1.17 5.08 21.06
C ASN A 133 -1.30 4.09 19.90
N PHE A 134 -0.18 3.46 19.52
CA PHE A 134 -0.12 2.54 18.38
C PHE A 134 -1.01 1.31 18.59
N VAL A 135 -0.94 0.67 19.76
CA VAL A 135 -1.67 -0.57 20.03
C VAL A 135 -3.18 -0.35 20.04
N GLU A 136 -3.65 0.77 20.57
CA GLU A 136 -5.07 1.13 20.53
C GLU A 136 -5.54 1.53 19.14
N SER A 137 -4.75 2.34 18.43
CA SER A 137 -5.11 2.83 17.09
C SER A 137 -5.13 1.71 16.06
N LEU A 138 -4.24 0.72 16.19
CA LEU A 138 -4.21 -0.43 15.30
C LEU A 138 -5.52 -1.24 15.37
N LYS A 139 -6.14 -1.34 16.56
CA LYS A 139 -7.45 -2.00 16.72
C LYS A 139 -8.56 -1.25 15.98
N ALA A 140 -8.48 0.07 15.91
CA ALA A 140 -9.47 0.89 15.20
C ALA A 140 -9.32 0.82 13.66
N ILE A 141 -8.21 0.27 13.17
CA ILE A 141 -7.92 0.10 11.74
C ILE A 141 -8.14 -1.36 11.31
N ASP A 142 -8.51 -2.28 12.20
CA ASP A 142 -8.66 -3.69 11.84
C ASP A 142 -9.63 -3.88 10.67
N HIS A 143 -9.04 -4.24 9.52
CA HIS A 143 -9.72 -4.51 8.26
C HIS A 143 -9.38 -5.91 7.74
N TRP A 144 -8.72 -6.74 8.56
CA TRP A 144 -8.21 -8.05 8.12
C TRP A 144 -8.79 -9.22 8.90
N SER A 145 -9.36 -9.00 10.09
CA SER A 145 -9.98 -10.09 10.85
C SER A 145 -11.16 -10.73 10.12
N ALA A 146 -12.08 -9.91 9.59
CA ALA A 146 -13.24 -10.40 8.83
C ALA A 146 -12.81 -11.08 7.52
N GLU A 147 -11.89 -10.45 6.77
CA GLU A 147 -11.34 -10.96 5.51
C GLU A 147 -10.67 -12.33 5.69
N ARG A 148 -9.83 -12.49 6.73
CA ARG A 148 -9.20 -13.79 7.06
C ARG A 148 -10.20 -14.86 7.44
N ALA A 149 -11.26 -14.51 8.17
CA ALA A 149 -12.30 -15.47 8.53
C ALA A 149 -13.03 -15.99 7.28
N GLY A 150 -13.33 -15.10 6.33
CA GLY A 150 -13.87 -15.46 5.02
C GLY A 150 -12.94 -16.40 4.24
N ASN A 151 -11.66 -16.06 4.13
CA ASN A 151 -10.67 -16.88 3.42
C ASN A 151 -10.48 -18.27 4.02
N LYS A 152 -10.46 -18.40 5.35
CA LYS A 152 -10.39 -19.71 6.02
C LYS A 152 -11.61 -20.58 5.70
N THR A 153 -12.79 -19.97 5.60
CA THR A 153 -14.03 -20.68 5.25
C THR A 153 -13.98 -21.15 3.80
N ALA A 154 -13.53 -20.30 2.87
CA ALA A 154 -13.38 -20.65 1.46
C ALA A 154 -12.30 -21.73 1.21
N GLN A 155 -11.22 -21.75 2.02
CA GLN A 155 -10.18 -22.78 1.95
C GLN A 155 -10.61 -24.12 2.57
N ALA A 156 -11.57 -24.10 3.50
CA ALA A 156 -12.11 -25.30 4.14
C ALA A 156 -13.18 -26.01 3.29
N GLU A 157 -13.74 -25.33 2.28
CA GLU A 157 -14.68 -25.93 1.33
C GLU A 157 -13.89 -26.72 0.27
N PRO A 158 -14.13 -28.02 0.08
CA PRO A 158 -13.41 -28.81 -0.91
C PRO A 158 -13.70 -28.26 -2.32
N PRO A 159 -12.72 -28.32 -3.26
CA PRO A 159 -12.92 -27.82 -4.62
C PRO A 159 -14.16 -28.48 -5.22
N GLN A 160 -15.15 -27.67 -5.61
CA GLN A 160 -16.33 -28.21 -6.29
C GLN A 160 -15.87 -28.89 -7.57
N ALA A 161 -16.15 -30.19 -7.69
CA ALA A 161 -15.81 -30.97 -8.86
C ALA A 161 -16.48 -30.35 -10.09
N GLU A 162 -15.69 -30.00 -11.11
CA GLU A 162 -16.19 -29.53 -12.39
C GLU A 162 -17.23 -30.52 -12.94
N PRO A 163 -18.39 -30.05 -13.43
CA PRO A 163 -19.39 -30.93 -14.01
C PRO A 163 -18.78 -31.61 -15.25
N THR A 164 -18.56 -32.91 -15.14
CA THR A 164 -18.12 -33.75 -16.25
C THR A 164 -19.15 -33.68 -17.36
N LYS A 165 -18.79 -32.98 -18.43
CA LYS A 165 -19.58 -32.89 -19.66
C LYS A 165 -19.64 -34.28 -20.28
N LYS A 166 -20.74 -35.01 -20.05
CA LYS A 166 -21.01 -36.28 -20.73
C LYS A 166 -21.13 -36.00 -22.24
N LYS A 167 -20.31 -36.71 -23.02
CA LYS A 167 -20.48 -36.86 -24.47
C LYS A 167 -21.69 -37.74 -24.77
#